data_AF-A0A1W2M0H0-F1
#
_entry.id   AF-A0A1W2M0H0-F1
#
_cell.length_a   1.000
_cell.length_b   1.000
_cell.length_c   1.000
_cell.angle_alpha   90.00
_cell.angle_beta   90.00
_cell.angle_gamma   90.00
#
_symmetry.space_group_name_H-M   'P 1'
#
loop_
_entity.id
_entity.type
_entity.pdbx_description
1 polymer ?
#
loop_
_entity_poly.entity_id
_entity_poly.type
_entity_poly.pdbx_seq_one_letter_code
_entity_poly.pdbx_strand_id
1 'polypeptide(L)'
;MPILYELQPGTGETIHLAAADGRELVLLERLDTTHSLRVFLPLGYRIPLDASARRTIVDPDALRARLAGIRARGRYLNQERLSDGIVAVGAAILDADAPPPPIGAVSVSGPTVRMVDAVFDEHGRAVAEAAHRITRELGAAL
;
A
#
# COMPACT_ATOMS: atom_id res chain seq x y z
N MET A 1 7.66 6.61 -11.61
CA MET A 1 7.63 5.28 -12.26
C MET A 1 6.38 5.13 -13.13
N PRO A 2 6.45 4.68 -14.41
CA PRO A 2 5.31 4.69 -15.35
C PRO A 2 4.03 4.03 -14.85
N ILE A 3 4.16 2.86 -14.19
CA ILE A 3 3.01 2.13 -13.63
C ILE A 3 2.21 2.97 -12.62
N LEU A 4 2.86 3.83 -11.82
CA LEU A 4 2.13 4.69 -10.87
C LEU A 4 1.30 5.76 -11.58
N TYR A 5 1.81 6.32 -12.68
CA TYR A 5 1.09 7.31 -13.48
C TYR A 5 -0.12 6.72 -14.20
N GLU A 6 -0.11 5.42 -14.51
CA GLU A 6 -1.28 4.72 -15.04
C GLU A 6 -2.33 4.43 -13.96
N LEU A 7 -1.90 4.22 -12.72
CA LEU A 7 -2.79 3.99 -11.58
C LEU A 7 -3.49 5.28 -11.10
N GLN A 8 -2.85 6.44 -11.25
CA GLN A 8 -3.33 7.71 -10.72
C GLN A 8 -4.70 8.14 -11.27
N PRO A 9 -4.98 8.10 -12.59
CA PRO A 9 -6.27 8.55 -13.13
C PRO A 9 -7.45 7.69 -12.68
N GLY A 10 -7.23 6.38 -12.49
CA GLY A 10 -8.28 5.46 -12.05
C GLY A 10 -8.61 5.54 -10.57
N THR A 11 -7.76 6.19 -9.77
CA THR A 11 -7.94 6.30 -8.32
C THR A 11 -8.26 7.72 -7.86
N GLY A 12 -7.68 8.74 -8.50
CA GLY A 12 -7.87 10.15 -8.12
C GLY A 12 -7.31 10.52 -6.74
N GLU A 13 -6.69 9.58 -6.03
CA GLU A 13 -6.19 9.74 -4.66
C GLU A 13 -4.65 9.69 -4.63
N THR A 14 -4.07 9.97 -3.46
CA THR A 14 -2.60 9.98 -3.31
C THR A 14 -2.05 8.56 -3.43
N ILE A 15 -1.07 8.35 -4.29
CA ILE A 15 -0.34 7.09 -4.46
C ILE A 15 1.03 7.20 -3.79
N HIS A 16 1.42 6.15 -3.08
CA HIS A 16 2.72 6.00 -2.45
C HIS A 16 3.41 4.72 -2.94
N LEU A 17 4.70 4.84 -3.27
CA LEU A 17 5.61 3.71 -3.49
C LEU A 17 6.67 3.73 -2.38
N ALA A 18 6.81 2.63 -1.67
CA ALA A 18 7.78 2.49 -0.60
C ALA A 18 8.61 1.21 -0.76
N ALA A 19 9.89 1.29 -0.39
CA ALA A 19 10.77 0.13 -0.26
C ALA A 19 10.85 -0.32 1.20
N ALA A 20 11.02 -1.63 1.40
CA ALA A 20 11.30 -2.18 2.72
C ALA A 20 12.78 -1.98 3.08
N ASP A 21 13.04 -1.50 4.29
CA ASP A 21 14.37 -1.35 4.87
C ASP A 21 14.33 -1.85 6.32
N GLY A 22 14.73 -3.11 6.52
CA GLY A 22 14.63 -3.80 7.79
C GLY A 22 13.18 -3.91 8.30
N ARG A 23 12.86 -3.17 9.37
CA ARG A 23 11.52 -3.13 9.99
C ARG A 23 10.72 -1.89 9.60
N GLU A 24 11.13 -1.18 8.56
CA GLU A 24 10.51 0.07 8.14
C GLU A 24 10.19 0.07 6.65
N LEU A 25 9.20 0.87 6.24
CA LEU A 25 8.96 1.24 4.86
C LEU A 25 9.48 2.65 4.63
N VAL A 26 10.32 2.84 3.63
CA VAL A 26 10.85 4.15 3.22
C VAL A 26 10.09 4.62 2.00
N LEU A 27 9.45 5.79 2.09
CA LEU A 27 8.73 6.37 0.96
C LEU A 27 9.69 6.84 -0.13
N LEU A 28 9.63 6.24 -1.31
CA LEU A 28 10.51 6.54 -2.43
C LEU A 28 9.87 7.48 -3.45
N GLU A 29 8.58 7.25 -3.75
CA GLU A 29 7.84 8.05 -4.73
C GLU A 29 6.42 8.32 -4.21
N ARG A 30 5.90 9.49 -4.57
CA ARG A 30 4.53 9.88 -4.28
C ARG A 30 3.94 10.60 -5.49
N LEU A 31 2.72 10.22 -5.86
CA LEU A 31 1.89 10.99 -6.78
C LEU A 31 0.75 11.61 -5.98
N ASP A 32 0.77 12.94 -5.88
CA ASP A 32 -0.25 13.69 -5.15
C ASP A 32 -1.59 13.67 -5.90
N THR A 33 -2.68 13.59 -5.15
CA THR A 33 -4.01 13.92 -5.67
C THR A 33 -4.12 15.42 -5.99
N THR A 34 -5.02 15.77 -6.90
CA THR A 34 -5.41 17.16 -7.20
C THR A 34 -6.42 17.72 -6.19
N HIS A 35 -6.97 16.87 -5.30
CA HIS A 35 -7.89 17.29 -4.26
C HIS A 35 -7.21 18.12 -3.16
N SER A 36 -7.92 19.13 -2.64
CA SER A 36 -7.39 20.00 -1.57
C SER A 36 -7.10 19.25 -0.27
N LEU A 37 -7.96 18.29 0.11
CA LEU A 37 -7.74 17.39 1.24
C LEU A 37 -7.07 16.11 0.76
N ARG A 38 -5.84 15.89 1.24
CA ARG A 38 -4.97 14.78 0.84
C ARG A 38 -4.13 14.24 1.99
N VAL A 39 -3.73 12.99 1.85
CA VAL A 39 -2.66 12.40 2.67
C VAL A 39 -1.34 12.92 2.12
N PHE A 40 -0.46 13.41 3.02
CA PHE A 40 0.86 13.89 2.65
C PHE A 40 1.91 13.24 3.56
N LEU A 41 2.76 12.42 2.97
CA LEU A 41 3.97 11.87 3.59
C LEU A 41 5.17 12.32 2.74
N PRO A 42 6.22 12.96 3.31
CA PRO A 42 7.36 13.43 2.53
C PRO A 42 8.19 12.27 1.99
N LEU A 43 8.89 12.47 0.87
CA LEU A 43 9.84 11.47 0.37
C LEU A 43 10.95 11.24 1.40
N GLY A 44 11.40 10.00 1.53
CA GLY A 44 12.32 9.56 2.58
C GLY A 44 11.66 9.35 3.95
N TYR A 45 10.36 9.62 4.10
CA TYR A 45 9.63 9.31 5.34
C TYR A 45 9.67 7.81 5.62
N ARG A 46 9.94 7.46 6.89
CA ARG A 46 10.10 6.08 7.34
C ARG A 46 8.90 5.69 8.20
N ILE A 47 8.24 4.60 7.83
CA ILE A 47 7.05 4.08 8.50
C ILE A 47 7.44 2.75 9.16
N PRO A 48 7.43 2.66 10.49
CA PRO A 48 7.66 1.38 11.17
C PRO A 48 6.60 0.34 10.78
N LEU A 49 7.01 -0.88 10.48
CA LEU A 49 6.09 -2.00 10.17
C LEU A 49 5.27 -2.43 11.39
N ASP A 50 5.72 -2.06 12.59
CA ASP A 50 5.02 -2.23 13.87
C ASP A 50 4.24 -0.98 14.31
N ALA A 51 4.08 0.01 13.42
CA ALA A 51 3.43 1.27 13.76
C ALA A 51 2.03 1.06 14.38
N SER A 52 1.89 1.62 15.58
CA SER A 52 0.71 1.57 16.43
C SER A 52 -0.31 2.65 16.02
N ALA A 53 -1.10 2.40 14.97
CA ALA A 53 -2.38 3.08 14.83
C ALA A 53 -3.33 2.60 15.94
N ARG A 54 -4.39 3.37 16.25
CA ARG A 54 -5.32 3.06 17.36
C ARG A 54 -5.95 1.65 17.33
N ARG A 55 -5.88 0.95 16.20
CA ARG A 55 -6.39 -0.41 16.01
C ARG A 55 -5.34 -1.41 15.53
N THR A 56 -4.06 -1.15 15.80
CA THR A 56 -2.99 -2.10 15.46
C THR A 56 -3.26 -3.45 16.12
N ILE A 57 -3.22 -4.51 15.31
CA ILE A 57 -3.33 -5.89 15.78
C ILE A 57 -2.08 -6.18 16.61
N VAL A 58 -2.25 -6.30 17.94
CA VAL A 58 -1.16 -6.62 18.88
C VAL A 58 -1.10 -8.12 19.21
N ASP A 59 -2.13 -8.87 18.86
CA ASP A 59 -2.16 -10.32 19.02
C ASP A 59 -1.38 -11.00 17.87
N PRO A 60 -0.33 -11.79 18.16
CA PRO A 60 0.49 -12.42 17.13
C PRO A 60 -0.27 -13.42 16.24
N ASP A 61 -1.25 -14.15 16.76
CA ASP A 61 -2.02 -15.13 16.00
C ASP A 61 -3.04 -14.45 15.11
N ALA A 62 -3.70 -13.40 15.62
CA ALA A 62 -4.56 -12.55 14.81
C ALA A 62 -3.77 -11.86 13.69
N LEU A 63 -2.54 -11.41 13.97
CA LEU A 63 -1.66 -10.82 12.95
C LEU A 63 -1.29 -11.85 11.88
N ARG A 64 -0.88 -13.05 12.28
CA ARG A 64 -0.56 -14.15 11.34
C ARG A 64 -1.77 -14.53 10.48
N ALA A 65 -2.95 -14.66 11.07
CA ALA A 65 -4.18 -14.97 10.35
C ALA A 65 -4.55 -13.85 9.35
N ARG A 66 -4.39 -12.58 9.75
CA ARG A 66 -4.61 -11.43 8.87
C ARG A 66 -3.62 -11.44 7.70
N LEU A 67 -2.32 -11.65 7.97
CA LEU A 67 -1.29 -11.75 6.94
C LEU A 67 -1.53 -12.92 5.98
N ALA A 68 -1.97 -14.09 6.47
CA ALA A 68 -2.34 -15.22 5.63
C ALA A 68 -3.52 -14.86 4.70
N GLY A 69 -4.52 -14.17 5.23
CA GLY A 69 -5.65 -13.66 4.44
C GLY A 69 -5.24 -12.59 3.41
N ILE A 70 -4.23 -11.77 3.71
CA ILE A 70 -3.67 -10.78 2.77
C ILE A 70 -2.95 -11.51 1.64
N ARG A 71 -2.10 -12.49 1.98
CA ARG A 71 -1.37 -13.32 1.00
C ARG A 71 -2.32 -14.04 0.04
N ALA A 72 -3.41 -14.62 0.56
CA ALA A 72 -4.42 -15.29 -0.26
C ALA A 72 -5.15 -14.35 -1.24
N ARG A 73 -5.28 -13.06 -0.91
CA ARG A 73 -6.00 -12.06 -1.72
C ARG A 73 -5.08 -11.24 -2.64
N GLY A 74 -3.77 -11.31 -2.44
CA GLY A 74 -2.77 -10.49 -3.14
C GLY A 74 -2.81 -8.99 -2.79
N ARG A 75 -3.64 -8.59 -1.81
CA ARG A 75 -3.80 -7.18 -1.42
C ARG A 75 -4.11 -7.03 0.07
N TYR A 76 -3.61 -5.96 0.64
CA TYR A 76 -3.96 -5.48 1.95
C TYR A 76 -4.98 -4.34 1.86
N LEU A 77 -6.02 -4.48 2.67
CA LEU A 77 -7.07 -3.51 2.83
C LEU A 77 -6.90 -2.87 4.21
N ASN A 78 -6.42 -1.63 4.27
CA ASN A 78 -6.36 -0.86 5.51
C ASN A 78 -7.61 0.00 5.66
N GLN A 79 -8.71 -0.63 6.08
CA GLN A 79 -9.93 0.10 6.46
C GLN A 79 -9.79 0.79 7.83
N GLU A 80 -8.62 0.65 8.48
CA GLU A 80 -8.40 1.08 9.86
C GLU A 80 -7.46 2.30 9.91
N ARG A 81 -8.10 3.46 9.83
CA ARG A 81 -7.69 4.82 10.22
C ARG A 81 -6.21 4.99 10.62
N LEU A 82 -5.35 5.31 9.64
CA LEU A 82 -4.00 5.86 9.88
C LEU A 82 -4.08 7.11 10.79
N SER A 83 -5.08 7.94 10.49
CA SER A 83 -5.60 9.03 11.31
C SER A 83 -7.13 9.02 11.13
N ASP A 84 -7.88 9.59 12.08
CA ASP A 84 -9.33 9.65 11.94
C ASP A 84 -9.72 10.36 10.62
N GLY A 85 -10.51 9.69 9.79
CA GLY A 85 -10.95 10.18 8.48
C GLY A 85 -10.09 9.77 7.29
N ILE A 86 -8.96 9.06 7.46
CA ILE A 86 -8.10 8.57 6.36
C ILE A 86 -8.17 7.04 6.24
N VAL A 87 -8.23 6.53 5.01
CA VAL A 87 -8.14 5.10 4.69
C VAL A 87 -7.09 4.84 3.62
N ALA A 88 -6.63 3.60 3.53
CA ALA A 88 -5.67 3.20 2.51
C ALA A 88 -5.88 1.76 2.04
N VAL A 89 -5.54 1.50 0.78
CA VAL A 89 -5.36 0.15 0.24
C VAL A 89 -3.93 -0.01 -0.23
N GLY A 90 -3.34 -1.18 -0.01
CA GLY A 90 -1.95 -1.43 -0.35
C GLY A 90 -1.73 -2.84 -0.86
N ALA A 91 -0.68 -3.04 -1.63
CA ALA A 91 -0.22 -4.36 -2.04
C ALA A 91 1.31 -4.42 -1.93
N ALA A 92 1.81 -5.59 -1.53
CA ALA A 92 3.25 -5.81 -1.39
C ALA A 92 3.87 -6.01 -2.78
N ILE A 93 5.03 -5.40 -2.98
CA ILE A 93 5.95 -5.72 -4.05
C ILE A 93 6.85 -6.83 -3.52
N LEU A 94 6.97 -7.90 -4.30
CA LEU A 94 7.66 -9.12 -3.89
C LEU A 94 8.99 -9.24 -4.64
N ASP A 95 9.95 -9.95 -4.05
CA ASP A 95 11.17 -10.37 -4.73
C ASP A 95 10.91 -11.53 -5.72
N ALA A 96 11.94 -11.98 -6.43
CA ALA A 96 11.91 -13.12 -7.35
C ALA A 96 12.10 -14.49 -6.66
N ASP A 97 12.69 -14.54 -5.46
CA ASP A 97 13.00 -15.78 -4.73
C ASP A 97 11.75 -16.50 -4.19
N ALA A 98 11.84 -17.78 -3.83
CA ALA A 98 10.70 -18.55 -3.30
C ALA A 98 10.92 -18.98 -1.82
N PRO A 99 9.99 -18.68 -0.89
CA PRO A 99 8.85 -17.77 -1.02
C PRO A 99 9.33 -16.31 -1.03
N PRO A 100 8.80 -15.44 -1.93
CA PRO A 100 9.42 -14.15 -2.16
C PRO A 100 9.20 -13.22 -0.98
N PRO A 101 10.27 -12.69 -0.37
CA PRO A 101 10.12 -11.67 0.65
C PRO A 101 9.49 -10.42 0.05
N PRO A 102 8.67 -9.67 0.81
CA PRO A 102 8.24 -8.35 0.40
C PRO A 102 9.42 -7.38 0.44
N ILE A 103 9.70 -6.73 -0.69
CA ILE A 103 10.77 -5.74 -0.85
C ILE A 103 10.23 -4.31 -0.89
N GLY A 104 8.91 -4.15 -0.90
CA GLY A 104 8.27 -2.85 -0.89
C GLY A 104 6.75 -2.96 -0.92
N ALA A 105 6.09 -1.83 -1.15
CA ALA A 105 4.65 -1.75 -1.29
C ALA A 105 4.23 -0.57 -2.18
N VAL A 106 3.11 -0.76 -2.88
CA VAL A 106 2.31 0.33 -3.46
C VAL A 106 1.07 0.53 -2.60
N SER A 107 0.68 1.77 -2.38
CA SER A 107 -0.60 2.06 -1.73
C SER A 107 -1.29 3.27 -2.32
N VAL A 108 -2.62 3.28 -2.20
CA VAL A 108 -3.48 4.43 -2.47
C VAL A 108 -4.12 4.83 -1.15
N SER A 109 -4.10 6.12 -0.84
CA SER A 109 -4.61 6.65 0.42
C SER A 109 -5.38 7.94 0.21
N GLY A 110 -6.46 8.10 0.96
CA GLY A 110 -7.37 9.22 0.81
C GLY A 110 -8.41 9.30 1.92
N PRO A 111 -9.24 10.36 1.90
CA PRO A 111 -10.28 10.56 2.90
C PRO A 111 -11.41 9.54 2.78
N THR A 112 -11.90 9.07 3.93
CA THR A 112 -13.07 8.17 4.08
C THR A 112 -14.33 8.66 3.36
N VAL A 113 -14.50 9.98 3.22
CA VAL A 113 -15.64 10.58 2.51
C VAL A 113 -15.62 10.36 0.99
N ARG A 114 -14.49 9.94 0.42
CA ARG A 114 -14.34 9.64 -1.03
C ARG A 114 -13.96 8.18 -1.28
N MET A 115 -13.14 7.59 -0.42
CA MET A 115 -12.76 6.18 -0.48
C MET A 115 -13.77 5.31 0.28
N VAL A 116 -14.97 5.15 -0.28
CA VAL A 116 -16.06 4.31 0.23
C VAL A 116 -15.92 2.85 -0.24
N ASP A 117 -16.64 1.91 0.39
CA ASP A 117 -16.43 0.45 0.22
C ASP A 117 -16.36 -0.06 -1.24
N ALA A 118 -17.26 0.40 -2.12
CA ALA A 118 -17.26 -0.02 -3.52
C ALA A 118 -16.00 0.44 -4.29
N VAL A 119 -15.59 1.68 -4.03
CA VAL A 119 -14.38 2.29 -4.60
C VAL A 119 -13.14 1.64 -4.00
N PHE A 120 -13.19 1.28 -2.72
CA PHE A 120 -12.11 0.66 -1.98
C PHE A 120 -11.70 -0.72 -2.54
N ASP A 121 -12.67 -1.54 -2.94
CA ASP A 121 -12.39 -2.83 -3.57
C ASP A 121 -11.80 -2.69 -4.97
N GLU A 122 -12.30 -1.75 -5.78
CA GLU A 122 -11.75 -1.43 -7.09
C GLU A 122 -10.31 -0.95 -6.99
N HIS A 123 -10.05 0.01 -6.09
CA HIS A 123 -8.70 0.52 -5.84
C HIS A 123 -7.78 -0.59 -5.33
N GLY A 124 -8.30 -1.49 -4.48
CA GLY A 124 -7.55 -2.65 -4.01
C GLY A 124 -7.11 -3.59 -5.15
N ARG A 125 -7.97 -3.81 -6.15
CA ARG A 125 -7.60 -4.62 -7.34
C ARG A 125 -6.56 -3.91 -8.20
N ALA A 126 -6.76 -2.62 -8.46
CA ALA A 126 -5.84 -1.82 -9.27
C ALA A 126 -4.44 -1.73 -8.63
N VAL A 127 -4.38 -1.54 -7.30
CA VAL A 127 -3.12 -1.52 -6.55
C VAL A 127 -2.42 -2.89 -6.57
N ALA A 128 -3.18 -3.99 -6.44
CA ALA A 128 -2.62 -5.33 -6.55
C ALA A 128 -2.02 -5.60 -7.94
N GLU A 129 -2.73 -5.20 -8.99
CA GLU A 129 -2.24 -5.31 -10.36
C GLU A 129 -0.97 -4.47 -10.58
N ALA A 130 -0.95 -3.23 -10.09
CA ALA A 130 0.23 -2.38 -10.14
C ALA A 130 1.43 -3.02 -9.42
N ALA A 131 1.23 -3.53 -8.20
CA ALA A 131 2.29 -4.19 -7.43
C ALA A 131 2.81 -5.46 -8.12
N HIS A 132 1.92 -6.23 -8.76
CA HIS A 132 2.32 -7.39 -9.57
C HIS A 132 3.14 -7.00 -10.80
N ARG A 133 2.76 -5.93 -11.50
CA ARG A 133 3.53 -5.42 -12.64
C ARG A 133 4.92 -4.96 -12.22
N ILE A 134 5.02 -4.23 -11.10
CA ILE A 134 6.30 -3.79 -10.53
C ILE A 134 7.16 -4.98 -10.13
N THR A 135 6.57 -5.96 -9.45
CA THR A 135 7.26 -7.21 -9.07
C THR A 135 7.88 -7.88 -10.29
N ARG A 136 7.14 -7.98 -11.41
CA ARG A 136 7.67 -8.55 -12.65
C ARG A 136 8.77 -7.71 -13.30
N GLU A 137 8.63 -6.38 -13.31
CA GLU A 137 9.65 -5.49 -13.88
C GLU A 137 10.96 -5.55 -13.08
N LEU A 138 10.87 -5.59 -11.74
CA LEU A 138 12.03 -5.74 -10.86
C LEU A 138 12.66 -7.14 -10.99
N GLY A 139 11.85 -8.19 -11.04
CA GLY A 139 12.33 -9.56 -11.23
C GLY A 139 12.86 -9.85 -12.65
N ALA A 140 12.51 -9.04 -13.65
CA ALA A 140 13.06 -9.12 -15.01
C ALA A 140 14.36 -8.30 -15.18
N ALA A 141 14.68 -7.42 -14.22
CA ALA A 141 15.88 -6.60 -14.21
C ALA A 141 17.04 -7.26 -13.43
N LEU A 142 16.82 -8.44 -12.84
CA LEU A 142 17.78 -9.28 -12.11
C LEU A 142 18.03 -10.58 -12.88
#